data_AF-A0A2V6SIV4-F1
#
_entry.id   AF-A0A2V6SIV4-F1
#
_cell.length_a   1.000
_cell.length_b   1.000
_cell.length_c   1.000
_cell.angle_alpha   90.00
_cell.angle_beta   90.00
_cell.angle_gamma   90.00
#
_symmetry.space_group_name_H-M   'P 1'
#
loop_
_entity.id
_entity.type
_entity.pdbx_description
1 polymer ?
#
loop_
_entity_poly.entity_id
_entity_poly.type
_entity_poly.pdbx_seq_one_letter_code
_entity_poly.pdbx_strand_id
1 'polypeptide(L)'
;MVFSGDRSPVSRVFRALVFAGVAAMPGLLVPAHAAGGVLFQSNWDTAAGTSTTAVTDGGRWPNYWEFNNGTGVQLISVVSGGPNGRNALRVQQRGSTFAANVQINDVVPLATDFYVRYYMRNDDTSGSGDHIVTADTWGYANLTYLRKYGSASGWNFVVSMYGCAEIYPLRHWGPALKLANGQWYRFEYYVHYVDATHI
;
A
#
# COMPACT_ATOMS: atom_id res chain seq x y z
N MET A 1 4.54 40.60 -0.25
CA MET A 1 5.82 41.30 -0.47
C MET A 1 6.24 41.02 -1.91
N VAL A 2 6.16 42.05 -2.77
CA VAL A 2 6.82 42.28 -4.08
C VAL A 2 6.56 41.25 -5.23
N PHE A 3 5.65 41.50 -6.20
CA PHE A 3 5.74 42.27 -7.49
C PHE A 3 6.68 41.64 -8.54
N SER A 4 6.60 41.80 -9.88
CA SER A 4 5.62 42.19 -10.93
C SER A 4 6.45 42.46 -12.21
N GLY A 5 5.92 42.14 -13.41
CA GLY A 5 6.25 42.78 -14.70
C GLY A 5 7.52 42.28 -15.43
N ASP A 6 7.69 42.43 -16.74
CA ASP A 6 6.87 42.96 -17.82
C ASP A 6 7.53 42.60 -19.18
N ARG A 7 6.85 42.91 -20.31
CA ARG A 7 7.15 42.46 -21.68
C ARG A 7 8.24 43.26 -22.45
N SER A 8 8.90 42.57 -23.41
CA SER A 8 9.31 43.02 -24.78
C SER A 8 10.69 43.74 -24.98
N PRO A 9 11.21 43.93 -26.23
CA PRO A 9 11.87 42.97 -27.14
C PRO A 9 13.28 43.47 -27.62
N VAL A 10 13.90 42.76 -28.60
CA VAL A 10 14.91 43.21 -29.62
C VAL A 10 16.26 42.44 -29.65
N SER A 11 16.58 41.97 -30.87
CA SER A 11 17.86 41.52 -31.46
C SER A 11 18.31 40.06 -31.22
N ARG A 12 17.94 39.09 -32.08
CA ARG A 12 18.65 38.66 -33.31
C ARG A 12 20.14 38.30 -33.09
N VAL A 13 20.49 37.01 -33.14
CA VAL A 13 21.21 36.35 -34.27
C VAL A 13 21.39 34.85 -33.94
N PHE A 14 21.32 34.07 -35.02
CA PHE A 14 21.21 32.62 -35.21
C PHE A 14 22.22 31.66 -34.54
N ARG A 15 21.71 30.42 -34.39
CA ARG A 15 22.36 29.10 -34.57
C ARG A 15 23.16 28.50 -33.41
N ALA A 16 22.42 27.74 -32.58
CA ALA A 16 22.74 26.34 -32.33
C ALA A 16 21.43 25.61 -31.94
N LEU A 17 20.91 24.79 -32.86
CA LEU A 17 19.85 23.83 -32.55
C LEU A 17 20.46 22.72 -31.68
N VAL A 18 20.50 22.94 -30.38
CA VAL A 18 20.61 21.85 -29.40
C VAL A 18 19.18 21.43 -29.11
N PHE A 19 18.68 20.46 -29.87
CA PHE A 19 17.59 19.63 -29.38
C PHE A 19 18.14 18.86 -28.18
N ALA A 20 17.95 19.42 -26.98
CA ALA A 20 17.92 18.61 -25.77
C ALA A 20 16.66 17.76 -25.90
N GLY A 21 16.81 16.58 -26.51
CA GLY A 21 15.84 15.52 -26.35
C GLY A 21 15.73 15.24 -24.86
N VAL A 22 14.60 15.62 -24.27
CA VAL A 22 14.13 15.00 -23.04
C VAL A 22 13.98 13.53 -23.41
N ALA A 23 14.99 12.73 -23.09
CA ALA A 23 14.86 11.29 -23.10
C ALA A 23 13.77 11.01 -22.07
N ALA A 24 12.56 10.73 -22.56
CA ALA A 24 11.56 10.05 -21.78
C ALA A 24 12.25 8.79 -21.25
N MET A 25 12.56 8.78 -19.95
CA MET A 25 12.83 7.54 -19.25
C MET A 25 11.61 6.67 -19.57
N PRO A 26 11.74 5.60 -20.36
CA PRO A 26 10.66 4.64 -20.39
C PRO A 26 10.62 4.14 -18.97
N GLY A 27 9.59 4.56 -18.22
CA GLY A 27 9.19 3.84 -17.03
C GLY A 27 9.14 2.40 -17.49
N LEU A 28 10.06 1.60 -16.98
CA LEU A 28 10.06 0.17 -17.20
C LEU A 28 8.74 -0.28 -16.57
N LEU A 29 7.67 -0.28 -17.37
CA LEU A 29 6.52 -1.13 -17.16
C LEU A 29 7.13 -2.51 -17.26
N VAL A 30 7.68 -3.01 -16.17
CA VAL A 30 7.94 -4.42 -16.00
C VAL A 30 6.54 -5.00 -16.17
N PRO A 31 6.22 -5.67 -17.30
CA PRO A 31 5.07 -6.54 -17.28
C PRO A 31 5.47 -7.55 -16.21
N ALA A 32 4.80 -7.50 -15.06
CA ALA A 32 4.90 -8.58 -14.10
C ALA A 32 4.70 -9.84 -14.93
N HIS A 33 5.76 -10.63 -15.09
CA HIS A 33 5.69 -11.90 -15.78
C HIS A 33 4.84 -12.79 -14.87
N ALA A 34 3.53 -12.65 -15.05
CA ALA A 34 2.51 -13.37 -14.35
C ALA A 34 2.51 -14.79 -14.92
N ALA A 35 3.39 -15.64 -14.41
CA ALA A 35 3.20 -17.07 -14.57
C ALA A 35 1.80 -17.40 -14.00
N GLY A 36 0.84 -17.68 -14.89
CA GLY A 36 -0.54 -18.02 -14.50
C GLY A 36 -1.45 -16.85 -14.10
N GLY A 37 -1.21 -15.61 -14.55
CA GLY A 37 -2.14 -14.49 -14.31
C GLY A 37 -2.01 -13.78 -12.95
N VAL A 38 -0.96 -14.09 -12.17
CA VAL A 38 -0.63 -13.41 -10.91
C VAL A 38 0.17 -12.12 -11.18
N LEU A 39 -0.43 -10.96 -10.96
CA LEU A 39 0.22 -9.64 -11.14
C LEU A 39 1.30 -9.36 -10.09
N PHE A 40 1.13 -9.86 -8.87
CA PHE A 40 2.07 -9.64 -7.77
C PHE A 40 1.97 -10.76 -6.73
N GLN A 41 3.11 -11.19 -6.20
CA GLN A 41 3.18 -12.14 -5.10
C GLN A 41 4.36 -11.81 -4.18
N SER A 42 4.11 -11.81 -2.87
CA SER A 42 5.13 -11.70 -1.84
C SER A 42 4.90 -12.77 -0.78
N ASN A 43 5.99 -13.31 -0.23
CA ASN A 43 5.93 -14.39 0.76
C ASN A 43 6.96 -14.27 1.89
N TRP A 44 7.91 -13.33 1.81
CA TRP A 44 8.93 -13.09 2.85
C TRP A 44 9.80 -14.31 3.19
N ASP A 45 9.87 -15.32 2.32
CA ASP A 45 10.60 -16.57 2.59
C ASP A 45 12.12 -16.42 2.48
N THR A 46 12.62 -15.29 1.94
CA THR A 46 14.03 -15.15 1.53
C THR A 46 14.95 -14.58 2.61
N ALA A 47 14.43 -13.79 3.54
CA ALA A 47 15.21 -13.17 4.62
C ALA A 47 14.32 -12.82 5.82
N ALA A 48 14.91 -12.82 7.02
CA ALA A 48 14.24 -12.43 8.27
C ALA A 48 14.93 -11.20 8.91
N GLY A 49 14.27 -10.60 9.89
CA GLY A 49 14.79 -9.45 10.64
C GLY A 49 14.39 -8.11 10.04
N THR A 50 15.23 -7.09 10.24
CA THR A 50 14.91 -5.67 9.99
C THR A 50 15.65 -5.07 8.81
N SER A 51 16.41 -5.88 8.06
CA SER A 51 17.13 -5.38 6.90
C SER A 51 16.15 -4.94 5.82
N THR A 52 16.55 -3.95 5.00
CA THR A 52 15.75 -3.49 3.85
C THR A 52 15.40 -4.67 2.93
N THR A 53 16.36 -5.56 2.67
CA THR A 53 16.13 -6.77 1.86
C THR A 53 15.07 -7.68 2.47
N ALA A 54 15.04 -7.85 3.79
CA ALA A 54 14.01 -8.63 4.46
C ALA A 54 12.64 -7.94 4.33
N VAL A 55 12.50 -6.70 4.79
CA VAL A 55 11.19 -6.03 4.85
C VAL A 55 10.58 -5.78 3.47
N THR A 56 11.41 -5.60 2.43
CA THR A 56 10.96 -5.43 1.04
C THR A 56 10.78 -6.75 0.27
N ASP A 57 10.96 -7.91 0.92
CA ASP A 57 10.91 -9.24 0.30
C ASP A 57 11.82 -9.34 -0.93
N GLY A 58 13.10 -8.97 -0.76
CA GLY A 58 14.09 -8.97 -1.83
C GLY A 58 13.89 -7.87 -2.87
N GLY A 59 13.25 -6.75 -2.49
CA GLY A 59 12.96 -5.62 -3.38
C GLY A 59 11.67 -5.75 -4.19
N ARG A 60 10.84 -6.77 -3.91
CA ARG A 60 9.50 -6.91 -4.52
C ARG A 60 8.56 -5.77 -4.13
N TRP A 61 8.75 -5.21 -2.93
CA TRP A 61 8.08 -3.98 -2.50
C TRP A 61 9.02 -2.80 -2.70
N PRO A 62 8.86 -2.01 -3.78
CA PRO A 62 9.82 -0.97 -4.13
C PRO A 62 9.75 0.25 -3.21
N ASN A 63 8.61 0.47 -2.55
CA ASN A 63 8.43 1.58 -1.64
C ASN A 63 8.29 1.10 -0.20
N TYR A 64 9.03 1.73 0.70
CA TYR A 64 9.10 1.34 2.10
C TYR A 64 9.35 2.59 2.97
N TRP A 65 8.54 2.77 4.00
CA TRP A 65 8.67 3.86 4.96
C TRP A 65 8.42 3.36 6.39
N GLU A 66 9.17 3.94 7.34
CA GLU A 66 8.84 3.90 8.76
C GLU A 66 8.71 5.32 9.30
N PHE A 67 7.67 5.55 10.09
CA PHE A 67 7.37 6.83 10.73
C PHE A 67 7.82 6.79 12.19
N ASN A 68 9.11 6.50 12.40
CA ASN A 68 9.69 6.30 13.72
C ASN A 68 10.17 7.60 14.39
N ASN A 69 9.83 8.77 13.85
CA ASN A 69 10.18 10.10 14.40
C ASN A 69 11.66 10.26 14.77
N GLY A 70 12.57 9.59 14.04
CA GLY A 70 14.01 9.64 14.30
C GLY A 70 14.48 8.90 15.56
N THR A 71 13.62 8.09 16.18
CA THR A 71 13.92 7.41 17.46
C THR A 71 14.84 6.18 17.33
N GLY A 72 15.28 5.84 16.11
CA GLY A 72 16.11 4.64 15.83
C GLY A 72 15.38 3.31 16.07
N VAL A 73 14.12 3.35 16.48
CA VAL A 73 13.26 2.18 16.67
C VAL A 73 12.81 1.66 15.32
N GLN A 74 12.94 0.36 15.12
CA GLN A 74 12.37 -0.33 13.97
C GLN A 74 10.89 -0.67 14.23
N LEU A 75 10.02 -0.27 13.32
CA LEU A 75 8.57 -0.50 13.38
C LEU A 75 8.12 -1.64 12.47
N ILE A 76 8.94 -2.06 11.50
CA ILE A 76 8.66 -3.22 10.64
C ILE A 76 9.78 -4.26 10.73
N SER A 77 9.39 -5.53 10.66
CA SER A 77 10.33 -6.65 10.74
C SER A 77 9.75 -7.87 10.07
N VAL A 78 10.60 -8.74 9.54
CA VAL A 78 10.20 -10.07 9.11
C VAL A 78 10.48 -11.06 10.24
N VAL A 79 9.43 -11.76 10.66
CA VAL A 79 9.47 -12.73 11.77
C VAL A 79 9.07 -14.11 11.29
N SER A 80 9.49 -15.15 12.01
CA SER A 80 8.99 -16.51 11.80
C SER A 80 7.58 -16.68 12.38
N GLY A 81 6.92 -17.81 12.09
CA GLY A 81 5.59 -18.13 12.63
C GLY A 81 4.43 -17.58 11.79
N GLY A 82 4.70 -17.29 10.52
CA GLY A 82 3.70 -17.00 9.51
C GLY A 82 2.87 -18.23 9.10
N PRO A 83 1.89 -18.04 8.21
CA PRO A 83 1.04 -19.12 7.71
C PRO A 83 1.86 -20.30 7.18
N ASN A 84 1.48 -21.52 7.57
CA ASN A 84 2.16 -22.76 7.17
C ASN A 84 3.67 -22.80 7.53
N GLY A 85 4.07 -22.13 8.62
CA GLY A 85 5.47 -22.13 9.10
C GLY A 85 6.41 -21.19 8.34
N ARG A 86 5.87 -20.36 7.44
CA ARG A 86 6.63 -19.36 6.69
C ARG A 86 7.03 -18.17 7.56
N ASN A 87 7.79 -17.25 6.98
CA ASN A 87 7.99 -15.94 7.59
C ASN A 87 6.76 -15.03 7.34
N ALA A 88 6.69 -13.94 8.09
CA ALA A 88 5.67 -12.92 7.93
C ALA A 88 6.23 -11.52 8.20
N LEU A 89 5.72 -10.53 7.46
CA LEU A 89 5.93 -9.13 7.78
C LEU A 89 5.11 -8.75 9.01
N ARG A 90 5.79 -8.22 10.02
CA ARG A 90 5.20 -7.70 11.26
C ARG A 90 5.42 -6.20 11.33
N VAL A 91 4.32 -5.46 11.50
CA VAL A 91 4.33 -4.03 11.80
C VAL A 91 3.95 -3.83 13.26
N GLN A 92 4.72 -3.00 13.96
CA GLN A 92 4.44 -2.57 15.33
C GLN A 92 4.09 -1.08 15.32
N GLN A 93 2.84 -0.76 15.67
CA GLN A 93 2.45 0.63 15.92
C GLN A 93 2.76 1.03 17.36
N ARG A 94 3.32 2.23 17.53
CA ARG A 94 3.64 2.81 18.84
C ARG A 94 3.00 4.20 18.93
N GLY A 95 1.89 4.29 19.63
CA GLY A 95 1.15 5.54 19.79
C GLY A 95 0.18 5.82 18.64
N SER A 96 -0.17 7.09 18.47
CA SER A 96 -1.29 7.56 17.63
C SER A 96 -0.89 7.97 16.21
N THR A 97 0.36 7.74 15.79
CA THR A 97 0.85 8.06 14.45
C THR A 97 0.95 6.82 13.59
N PHE A 98 1.07 7.01 12.27
CA PHE A 98 1.42 5.93 11.34
C PHE A 98 2.67 5.18 11.84
N ALA A 99 2.71 3.87 11.57
CA ALA A 99 3.81 3.01 12.00
C ALA A 99 4.85 2.83 10.89
N ALA A 100 4.52 1.99 9.92
CA ALA A 100 5.34 1.69 8.77
C ALA A 100 4.48 1.07 7.68
N ASN A 101 4.90 1.18 6.42
CA ASN A 101 4.25 0.51 5.31
C ASN A 101 5.25 0.11 4.22
N VAL A 102 4.88 -0.94 3.49
CA VAL A 102 5.47 -1.32 2.21
C VAL A 102 4.41 -1.12 1.13
N GLN A 103 4.83 -0.74 -0.07
CA GLN A 103 3.90 -0.38 -1.13
C GLN A 103 4.49 -0.64 -2.52
N ILE A 104 3.60 -1.02 -3.42
CA ILE A 104 3.81 -1.04 -4.86
C ILE A 104 2.70 -0.18 -5.49
N ASN A 105 3.06 0.58 -6.52
CA ASN A 105 2.15 1.50 -7.20
C ASN A 105 1.60 0.84 -8.46
N ASP A 106 0.40 1.24 -8.85
CA ASP A 106 -0.17 0.96 -10.18
C ASP A 106 -0.16 -0.53 -10.58
N VAL A 107 -0.31 -1.44 -9.60
CA VAL A 107 -0.29 -2.89 -9.84
C VAL A 107 -1.47 -3.35 -10.66
N VAL A 108 -2.64 -2.80 -10.37
CA VAL A 108 -3.90 -3.14 -11.03
C VAL A 108 -4.27 -1.97 -11.94
N PRO A 109 -4.45 -2.18 -13.25
CA PRO A 109 -4.95 -1.14 -14.13
C PRO A 109 -6.33 -0.63 -13.67
N LEU A 110 -6.62 0.64 -13.94
CA LEU A 110 -7.92 1.22 -13.60
C LEU A 110 -9.08 0.41 -14.21
N ALA A 111 -10.18 0.31 -13.46
CA ALA A 111 -11.41 -0.37 -13.86
C ALA A 111 -11.20 -1.79 -14.42
N THR A 112 -10.33 -2.56 -13.78
CA THR A 112 -10.02 -3.94 -14.18
C THR A 112 -10.38 -4.87 -13.06
N ASP A 113 -11.02 -5.99 -13.40
CA ASP A 113 -11.31 -7.06 -12.47
C ASP A 113 -10.04 -7.59 -11.81
N PHE A 114 -10.08 -7.80 -10.51
CA PHE A 114 -8.95 -8.38 -9.81
C PHE A 114 -9.37 -9.26 -8.64
N TYR A 115 -8.47 -10.18 -8.31
CA TYR A 115 -8.58 -11.04 -7.15
C TYR A 115 -7.39 -10.77 -6.24
N VAL A 116 -7.66 -10.70 -4.93
CA VAL A 116 -6.60 -10.57 -3.93
C VAL A 116 -6.74 -11.64 -2.86
N ARG A 117 -5.58 -12.17 -2.45
CA ARG A 117 -5.42 -13.08 -1.32
C ARG A 117 -4.32 -12.55 -0.45
N TYR A 118 -4.58 -12.44 0.85
CA TYR A 118 -3.56 -12.15 1.84
C TYR A 118 -3.83 -12.89 3.14
N TYR A 119 -2.78 -13.00 3.96
CA TYR A 119 -2.88 -13.57 5.29
C TYR A 119 -2.56 -12.49 6.30
N MET A 120 -3.35 -12.43 7.37
CA MET A 120 -3.17 -11.42 8.40
C MET A 120 -3.46 -12.01 9.77
N ARG A 121 -2.69 -11.53 10.74
CA ARG A 121 -2.85 -11.78 12.16
C ARG A 121 -2.84 -10.44 12.88
N ASN A 122 -3.79 -10.24 13.77
CA ASN A 122 -3.81 -9.08 14.66
C ASN A 122 -3.45 -9.53 16.08
N ASP A 123 -2.27 -9.12 16.56
CA ASP A 123 -1.83 -9.33 17.94
C ASP A 123 -2.14 -8.15 18.86
N ASP A 124 -2.70 -7.06 18.32
CA ASP A 124 -3.03 -5.90 19.15
C ASP A 124 -4.23 -6.19 20.05
N THR A 125 -4.00 -6.04 21.36
CA THR A 125 -4.97 -6.17 22.44
C THR A 125 -5.32 -4.83 23.08
N SER A 126 -4.91 -3.71 22.49
CA SER A 126 -5.24 -2.39 23.02
C SER A 126 -6.75 -2.11 22.94
N GLY A 127 -7.21 -1.15 23.74
CA GLY A 127 -8.58 -0.63 23.67
C GLY A 127 -8.81 0.35 22.52
N SER A 128 -7.76 0.71 21.77
CA SER A 128 -7.82 1.69 20.68
C SER A 128 -8.28 1.01 19.40
N GLY A 129 -9.40 1.51 18.85
CA GLY A 129 -10.20 0.74 17.91
C GLY A 129 -10.02 1.02 16.44
N ASP A 130 -9.29 2.05 15.99
CA ASP A 130 -9.61 2.64 14.68
C ASP A 130 -8.62 2.42 13.53
N HIS A 131 -7.30 2.24 13.76
CA HIS A 131 -6.33 2.13 12.65
C HIS A 131 -5.02 1.44 13.03
N ILE A 132 -4.89 0.12 12.78
CA ILE A 132 -3.62 -0.60 13.00
C ILE A 132 -3.03 -1.20 11.73
N VAL A 133 -3.86 -1.51 10.73
CA VAL A 133 -3.41 -1.90 9.39
C VAL A 133 -4.35 -1.30 8.35
N THR A 134 -3.78 -0.51 7.44
CA THR A 134 -4.43 0.00 6.22
C THR A 134 -3.57 -0.39 5.03
N ALA A 135 -4.22 -0.64 3.89
CA ALA A 135 -3.56 -0.98 2.64
C ALA A 135 -3.12 0.26 1.81
N ASP A 136 -3.55 1.46 2.20
CA ASP A 136 -3.21 2.71 1.53
C ASP A 136 -2.79 3.75 2.58
N THR A 137 -1.67 4.43 2.32
CA THR A 137 -1.08 5.46 3.20
C THR A 137 -1.25 6.88 2.64
N TRP A 138 -1.46 7.04 1.33
CA TRP A 138 -1.25 8.34 0.65
C TRP A 138 -2.32 8.72 -0.36
N GLY A 139 -2.89 7.74 -1.06
CA GLY A 139 -3.79 8.01 -2.17
C GLY A 139 -5.23 8.11 -1.72
N TYR A 140 -5.64 7.24 -0.79
CA TYR A 140 -7.06 6.96 -0.47
C TYR A 140 -7.96 6.99 -1.72
N ALA A 141 -7.41 6.65 -2.89
CA ALA A 141 -8.09 6.67 -4.17
C ALA A 141 -8.28 5.24 -4.69
N ASN A 142 -7.62 4.30 -4.01
CA ASN A 142 -7.64 2.89 -4.30
C ASN A 142 -8.42 2.15 -3.22
N LEU A 143 -8.95 0.98 -3.59
CA LEU A 143 -9.60 0.06 -2.68
C LEU A 143 -8.70 -0.19 -1.45
N THR A 144 -9.14 0.25 -0.27
CA THR A 144 -8.54 -0.15 0.98
C THR A 144 -8.88 -1.61 1.22
N TYR A 145 -7.89 -2.47 1.01
CA TYR A 145 -8.06 -3.92 1.09
C TYR A 145 -8.42 -4.43 2.49
N LEU A 146 -8.12 -3.62 3.51
CA LEU A 146 -8.37 -3.90 4.91
C LEU A 146 -8.34 -2.61 5.74
N ARG A 147 -9.40 -2.34 6.49
CA ARG A 147 -9.38 -1.54 7.72
C ARG A 147 -9.83 -2.44 8.87
N LYS A 148 -9.19 -2.28 10.03
CA LYS A 148 -9.50 -3.02 11.27
C LYS A 148 -10.32 -2.14 12.21
N TYR A 149 -11.37 -2.70 12.79
CA TYR A 149 -11.94 -2.21 14.04
C TYR A 149 -11.67 -3.23 15.15
N GLY A 150 -11.03 -2.85 16.26
CA GLY A 150 -10.63 -3.86 17.25
C GLY A 150 -10.68 -3.44 18.70
N SER A 151 -10.41 -4.43 19.54
CA SER A 151 -10.35 -4.36 20.99
C SER A 151 -9.50 -5.50 21.53
N ALA A 152 -9.26 -5.51 22.85
CA ALA A 152 -8.65 -6.63 23.56
C ALA A 152 -9.35 -7.98 23.29
N SER A 153 -10.65 -8.00 23.03
CA SER A 153 -11.46 -9.22 22.86
C SER A 153 -11.64 -9.67 21.40
N GLY A 154 -10.99 -8.99 20.44
CA GLY A 154 -11.03 -9.35 19.02
C GLY A 154 -11.27 -8.15 18.11
N TRP A 155 -11.40 -8.44 16.82
CA TRP A 155 -11.40 -7.43 15.77
C TRP A 155 -12.28 -7.80 14.59
N ASN A 156 -12.71 -6.81 13.83
CA ASN A 156 -13.45 -6.97 12.59
C ASN A 156 -12.59 -6.41 11.45
N PHE A 157 -12.72 -7.03 10.29
CA PHE A 157 -12.15 -6.53 9.05
C PHE A 157 -13.23 -5.83 8.23
N VAL A 158 -12.85 -4.77 7.54
CA VAL A 158 -13.70 -4.14 6.52
C VAL A 158 -12.87 -3.82 5.29
N VAL A 159 -13.49 -3.89 4.12
CA VAL A 159 -12.98 -3.41 2.84
C VAL A 159 -13.60 -2.03 2.62
N SER A 160 -12.83 -1.09 2.06
CA SER A 160 -13.30 0.28 1.86
C SER A 160 -12.95 0.78 0.48
N MET A 161 -13.87 1.47 -0.18
CA MET A 161 -13.58 2.24 -1.38
C MET A 161 -13.49 3.70 -0.95
N TYR A 162 -12.27 4.25 -0.94
CA TYR A 162 -12.10 5.66 -0.68
C TYR A 162 -11.89 6.33 -2.04
N GLY A 163 -12.74 7.31 -2.33
CA GLY A 163 -12.49 8.36 -3.31
C GLY A 163 -12.72 9.66 -2.55
N CYS A 164 -11.90 10.68 -2.78
CA CYS A 164 -11.99 11.97 -2.08
C CYS A 164 -13.30 12.77 -2.32
N ALA A 165 -14.31 12.17 -2.95
CA ALA A 165 -15.66 12.69 -3.07
C ALA A 165 -16.63 11.56 -2.70
N GLU A 166 -17.81 11.91 -2.19
CA GLU A 166 -18.84 10.98 -1.75
C GLU A 166 -19.41 10.14 -2.90
N ILE A 167 -18.67 9.12 -3.34
CA ILE A 167 -19.11 8.21 -4.39
C ILE A 167 -19.72 6.99 -3.71
N TYR A 168 -21.04 6.90 -3.82
CA TYR A 168 -21.79 5.73 -3.41
C TYR A 168 -21.22 4.47 -4.09
N PRO A 169 -21.02 3.37 -3.37
CA PRO A 169 -21.24 3.19 -1.93
C PRO A 169 -19.98 3.49 -1.09
N LEU A 170 -19.96 4.65 -0.42
CA LEU A 170 -19.05 4.96 0.70
C LEU A 170 -19.42 4.15 1.95
N ARG A 171 -19.26 2.82 1.92
CA ARG A 171 -19.45 2.01 3.12
C ARG A 171 -18.30 1.03 3.29
N HIS A 172 -17.75 1.03 4.48
CA HIS A 172 -16.94 -0.07 4.98
C HIS A 172 -17.78 -1.35 4.91
N TRP A 173 -17.30 -2.32 4.14
CA TRP A 173 -17.95 -3.61 3.95
C TRP A 173 -17.17 -4.69 4.65
N GLY A 174 -17.82 -5.35 5.59
CA GLY A 174 -17.22 -6.47 6.30
C GLY A 174 -18.30 -7.28 6.98
N PRO A 175 -18.03 -8.54 7.31
CA PRO A 175 -18.96 -9.33 8.08
C PRO A 175 -19.09 -8.77 9.50
N ALA A 176 -20.25 -8.98 10.13
CA ALA A 176 -20.42 -8.74 11.56
C ALA A 176 -19.56 -9.69 12.44
N LEU A 177 -18.96 -10.71 11.83
CA LEU A 177 -18.08 -11.68 12.49
C LEU A 177 -16.87 -10.98 13.13
N LYS A 178 -16.75 -11.16 14.44
CA LYS A 178 -15.57 -10.76 15.21
C LYS A 178 -14.53 -11.89 15.18
N LEU A 179 -13.34 -11.56 14.68
CA LEU A 179 -12.18 -12.42 14.62
C LEU A 179 -11.40 -12.36 15.95
N ALA A 180 -10.88 -13.51 16.38
CA ALA A 180 -9.99 -13.59 17.53
C ALA A 180 -8.63 -12.94 17.24
N ASN A 181 -8.05 -12.29 18.25
CA ASN A 181 -6.67 -11.83 18.22
C ASN A 181 -5.70 -13.02 18.26
N GLY A 182 -4.47 -12.82 17.78
CA GLY A 182 -3.40 -13.82 17.82
C GLY A 182 -3.56 -15.01 16.87
N GLN A 183 -4.55 -14.97 15.97
CA GLN A 183 -4.83 -16.01 14.99
C GLN A 183 -4.52 -15.52 13.57
N TRP A 184 -4.06 -16.44 12.72
CA TRP A 184 -3.90 -16.19 11.29
C TRP A 184 -5.22 -16.41 10.56
N TYR A 185 -5.59 -15.45 9.73
CA TYR A 185 -6.73 -15.54 8.83
C TYR A 185 -6.29 -15.36 7.39
N ARG A 186 -6.95 -16.08 6.49
CA ARG A 186 -6.83 -15.92 5.04
C ARG A 186 -8.01 -15.08 4.58
N PHE A 187 -7.71 -13.95 3.96
CA PHE A 187 -8.70 -13.07 3.35
C PHE A 187 -8.62 -13.20 1.85
N GLU A 188 -9.78 -13.32 1.23
CA GLU A 188 -9.93 -13.45 -0.21
C GLU A 188 -11.17 -12.72 -0.66
N TYR A 189 -11.05 -11.97 -1.74
CA TYR A 189 -12.21 -11.45 -2.43
C TYR A 189 -11.84 -11.12 -3.87
N TYR A 190 -12.90 -11.00 -4.66
CA TYR A 190 -12.87 -10.59 -6.05
C TYR A 190 -13.54 -9.24 -6.17
N VAL A 191 -12.96 -8.39 -7.01
CA VAL A 191 -13.51 -7.10 -7.39
C VAL A 191 -13.85 -7.21 -8.86
N HIS A 192 -15.14 -7.06 -9.17
CA HIS A 192 -15.66 -7.09 -10.52
C HIS A 192 -16.03 -5.67 -10.93
N TYR A 193 -15.52 -5.15 -12.04
CA TYR A 193 -15.98 -3.89 -12.60
C TYR A 193 -17.03 -4.17 -13.66
N VAL A 194 -18.23 -3.61 -13.48
CA VAL A 194 -19.29 -3.68 -14.49
C VAL A 194 -19.10 -2.63 -15.59
N ASP A 195 -18.40 -1.53 -15.27
CA ASP A 195 -17.90 -0.54 -16.21
C ASP A 195 -16.73 0.27 -15.62
N ALA A 196 -16.30 1.34 -16.31
CA ALA A 196 -15.19 2.19 -15.92
C ALA A 196 -15.32 2.85 -14.52
N THR A 197 -16.53 2.87 -13.94
CA THR A 197 -16.90 3.64 -12.75
C THR A 197 -17.66 2.83 -11.70
N HIS A 198 -17.99 1.56 -11.95
CA HIS A 198 -18.84 0.76 -11.07
C HIS A 198 -18.26 -0.64 -10.82
N ILE A 199 -18.48 -1.15 -9.60
CA ILE A 199 -18.06 -2.46 -9.09
C ILE A 199 -19.28 -3.24 -8.59
#